data_AF-A0A0H5R8M2-F1
#
_entry.id   AF-A0A0H5R8M2-F1
#
_cell.length_a   1.000
_cell.length_b   1.000
_cell.length_c   1.000
_cell.angle_alpha   90.00
_cell.angle_beta   90.00
_cell.angle_gamma   90.00
#
_symmetry.space_group_name_H-M   'P 1'
#
loop_
_entity.id
_entity.type
_entity.pdbx_description
1 polymer ?
#
loop_
_entity_poly.entity_id
_entity_poly.type
_entity_poly.pdbx_seq_one_letter_code
_entity_poly.pdbx_strand_id
1 'polypeptide(L)'
;GLYRIIVNRSSAMSSSTNDYERAPRLETVAVAVDSVPNAKGEVAGFVIWIASYVSFLLFLLWAFIPERLLHKAGVYYYPSKYWAISVPAYICSTLYLLIVLYFAANLFMTNPLQSRFTYTDKFSVSMSKKPRHGSMVDFEEIRDIPLPVVNKILYQAKTASSSPKSNMS
;
A
#
# COMPACT_ATOMS: atom_id res chain seq x y z
N GLY A 1 56.80 -23.52 13.03
CA GLY A 1 55.70 -23.75 13.99
C GLY A 1 54.91 -22.49 14.26
N LEU A 2 55.48 -21.52 14.97
CA LEU A 2 54.78 -20.30 15.42
C LEU A 2 54.47 -19.28 14.30
N TYR A 3 55.33 -19.17 13.28
CA TYR A 3 55.13 -18.23 12.17
C TYR A 3 53.90 -18.54 11.31
N ARG A 4 53.46 -19.79 11.22
CA ARG A 4 52.24 -20.18 10.48
C ARG A 4 50.96 -19.81 11.23
N ILE A 5 50.98 -19.79 12.56
CA ILE A 5 49.80 -19.47 13.38
C ILE A 5 49.48 -17.96 13.31
N ILE A 6 50.51 -17.11 13.30
CA ILE A 6 50.35 -15.65 13.20
C ILE A 6 49.86 -15.26 11.81
N VAL A 7 50.43 -15.83 10.75
CA VAL A 7 50.00 -15.56 9.36
C VAL A 7 48.56 -16.03 9.12
N ASN A 8 48.18 -17.22 9.61
CA ASN A 8 46.82 -17.74 9.43
C ASN A 8 45.76 -16.91 10.19
N ARG A 9 46.12 -16.33 11.34
CA ARG A 9 45.26 -15.38 12.07
C ARG A 9 45.12 -14.04 11.33
N SER A 10 46.18 -13.57 10.67
CA SER A 10 46.15 -12.36 9.87
C SER A 10 45.33 -12.52 8.58
N SER A 11 45.39 -13.69 7.94
CA SER A 11 44.56 -14.02 6.76
C SER A 11 43.08 -14.23 7.09
N ALA A 12 42.76 -14.77 8.28
CA ALA A 12 41.37 -14.87 8.74
C ALA A 12 40.77 -13.52 9.13
N MET A 13 41.58 -12.60 9.69
CA MET A 13 41.15 -11.25 10.03
C MET A 13 40.90 -10.39 8.77
N SER A 14 41.71 -10.55 7.71
CA SER A 14 41.52 -9.82 6.44
C SER A 14 40.41 -10.40 5.55
N SER A 15 39.97 -11.64 5.77
CA SER A 15 38.82 -12.20 5.04
C SER A 15 37.51 -11.69 5.64
N SER A 16 37.45 -11.50 6.96
CA SER A 16 36.27 -10.91 7.60
C SER A 16 36.16 -9.42 7.32
N THR A 17 37.21 -8.77 6.79
CA THR A 17 37.20 -7.34 6.46
C THR A 17 36.67 -6.97 5.08
N ASN A 18 36.56 -7.93 4.17
CA ASN A 18 36.20 -7.64 2.77
C ASN A 18 34.72 -7.91 2.46
N ASP A 19 33.98 -8.53 3.39
CA ASP A 19 32.55 -8.85 3.22
C ASP A 19 31.62 -7.68 3.59
N TYR A 20 32.13 -6.64 4.25
CA TYR A 20 31.41 -5.39 4.47
C TYR A 20 31.71 -4.31 3.43
N GLU A 21 32.68 -4.52 2.55
CA GLU A 21 33.10 -3.52 1.54
C GLU A 21 32.37 -3.67 0.19
N ARG A 22 31.57 -4.73 0.00
CA ARG A 22 30.82 -5.01 -1.25
C ARG A 22 29.30 -4.79 -1.17
N ALA A 23 28.82 -4.00 -0.22
CA ALA A 23 27.44 -3.54 -0.22
C ALA A 23 27.35 -2.01 -0.04
N PRO A 24 27.79 -1.23 -1.04
CA PRO A 24 27.01 -0.02 -1.35
C PRO A 24 27.20 0.47 -2.81
N ARG A 25 26.20 0.30 -3.71
CA ARG A 25 25.97 1.29 -4.79
C ARG A 25 24.72 1.16 -5.67
N LEU A 26 24.06 0.00 -5.77
CA LEU A 26 23.13 -0.22 -6.89
C LEU A 26 21.61 -0.23 -6.58
N GLU A 27 21.15 -0.46 -5.35
CA GLU A 27 19.69 -0.67 -5.11
C GLU A 27 18.91 0.49 -4.47
N THR A 28 19.52 1.45 -3.78
CA THR A 28 18.75 2.49 -3.04
C THR A 28 18.81 3.89 -3.65
N VAL A 29 19.46 4.07 -4.79
CA VAL A 29 19.25 5.26 -5.64
C VAL A 29 17.76 5.36 -6.08
N ALA A 30 17.01 4.25 -6.07
CA ALA A 30 15.55 4.26 -6.27
C ALA A 30 14.74 4.78 -5.06
N VAL A 31 15.36 4.88 -3.88
CA VAL A 31 14.77 5.42 -2.64
C VAL A 31 15.34 6.81 -2.32
N ALA A 32 16.20 7.37 -3.19
CA ALA A 32 16.61 8.77 -3.13
C ALA A 32 15.49 9.76 -3.57
N VAL A 33 14.24 9.43 -3.24
CA VAL A 33 13.14 10.40 -3.04
C VAL A 33 13.30 11.09 -1.67
N ASP A 34 14.37 10.83 -0.92
CA ASP A 34 14.79 11.67 0.20
C ASP A 34 15.48 12.96 -0.29
N SER A 35 14.70 13.87 -0.87
CA SER A 35 15.03 15.29 -0.85
C SER A 35 13.81 16.08 -0.35
N VAL A 36 13.60 16.09 0.96
CA VAL A 36 12.67 17.00 1.65
C VAL A 36 13.50 17.88 2.59
N PRO A 37 13.29 19.21 2.69
CA PRO A 37 12.72 20.16 1.74
C PRO A 37 13.74 21.28 1.51
N ASN A 38 14.19 21.49 0.27
CA ASN A 38 14.70 22.83 -0.04
C ASN A 38 13.49 23.76 0.09
N ALA A 39 13.55 24.87 0.84
CA ALA A 39 12.51 25.90 0.89
C ALA A 39 11.95 26.32 -0.49
N LYS A 40 12.71 26.01 -1.56
CA LYS A 40 12.33 26.01 -2.97
C LYS A 40 11.04 25.21 -3.29
N GLY A 41 10.78 24.08 -2.63
CA GLY A 41 9.62 23.21 -2.87
C GLY A 41 8.30 23.79 -2.36
N GLU A 42 8.34 24.47 -1.19
CA GLU A 42 7.16 25.15 -0.63
C GLU A 42 6.78 26.38 -1.47
N VAL A 43 7.79 27.16 -1.88
CA VAL A 43 7.58 28.31 -2.79
C VAL A 43 7.11 27.84 -4.16
N ALA A 44 7.67 26.75 -4.71
CA ALA A 44 7.21 26.18 -5.96
C ALA A 44 5.76 25.69 -5.86
N GLY A 45 5.38 25.04 -4.76
CA GLY A 45 4.00 24.65 -4.49
C GLY A 45 3.06 25.86 -4.42
N PHE A 46 3.46 26.93 -3.75
CA PHE A 46 2.69 28.18 -3.68
C PHE A 46 2.52 28.84 -5.05
N VAL A 47 3.60 28.92 -5.84
CA VAL A 47 3.57 29.47 -7.20
C VAL A 47 2.68 28.61 -8.11
N ILE A 48 2.80 27.29 -8.07
CA ILE A 48 1.94 26.37 -8.84
C ILE A 48 0.48 26.48 -8.39
N TRP A 49 0.21 26.66 -7.09
CA TRP A 49 -1.15 26.84 -6.57
C TRP A 49 -1.80 28.11 -7.11
N ILE A 50 -1.12 29.25 -7.05
CA ILE A 50 -1.60 30.51 -7.65
C ILE A 50 -1.73 30.36 -9.17
N ALA A 51 -0.71 29.81 -9.84
CA ALA A 51 -0.71 29.61 -11.28
C ALA A 51 -1.86 28.70 -11.72
N SER A 52 -2.23 27.69 -10.92
CA SER A 52 -3.37 26.82 -11.19
C SER A 52 -4.68 27.60 -11.18
N TYR A 53 -4.91 28.47 -10.19
CA TYR A 53 -6.11 29.32 -10.16
C TYR A 53 -6.14 30.30 -11.33
N VAL A 54 -5.03 30.99 -11.60
CA VAL A 54 -4.96 31.94 -12.72
C VAL A 54 -5.21 31.22 -14.05
N SER A 55 -4.56 30.08 -14.27
CA SER A 55 -4.74 29.28 -15.49
C SER A 55 -6.16 28.74 -15.60
N PHE A 56 -6.77 28.31 -14.50
CA PHE A 56 -8.16 27.85 -14.46
C PHE A 56 -9.14 28.97 -14.80
N LEU A 57 -8.96 30.17 -14.26
CA LEU A 57 -9.79 31.33 -14.58
C LEU A 57 -9.62 31.75 -16.04
N LEU A 58 -8.40 31.76 -16.57
CA LEU A 58 -8.14 32.02 -17.99
C LEU A 58 -8.79 30.95 -18.89
N PHE A 59 -8.73 29.69 -18.48
CA PHE A 59 -9.38 28.58 -19.19
C PHE A 59 -10.91 28.73 -19.20
N LEU A 60 -11.52 29.05 -18.06
CA LEU A 60 -12.97 29.30 -17.99
C LEU A 60 -13.35 30.52 -18.83
N LEU A 61 -12.59 31.60 -18.74
CA LEU A 61 -12.84 32.82 -19.51
C LEU A 61 -12.79 32.52 -21.02
N TRP A 62 -11.79 31.77 -21.48
CA TRP A 62 -11.70 31.31 -22.87
C TRP A 62 -12.86 30.38 -23.27
N ALA A 63 -13.26 29.46 -22.38
CA ALA A 63 -14.35 28.52 -22.63
C ALA A 63 -15.72 29.21 -22.76
N PHE A 64 -16.01 30.21 -21.92
CA PHE A 64 -17.30 30.90 -21.88
C PHE A 64 -17.41 32.10 -22.81
N ILE A 65 -16.30 32.75 -23.20
CA ILE A 65 -16.35 33.88 -24.13
C ILE A 65 -16.81 33.42 -25.52
N PRO A 66 -17.85 34.00 -26.14
CA PRO A 66 -18.26 33.66 -27.50
C PRO A 66 -17.20 34.04 -28.54
N GLU A 67 -17.10 33.25 -29.62
CA GLU A 67 -16.04 33.38 -30.66
C GLU A 67 -15.99 34.76 -31.30
N ARG A 68 -17.15 35.42 -31.40
CA ARG A 68 -17.30 36.77 -31.94
C ARG A 68 -16.45 37.81 -31.20
N LEU A 69 -16.29 37.65 -29.89
CA LEU A 69 -15.46 38.54 -29.06
C LEU A 69 -13.98 38.18 -29.16
N LEU A 70 -13.66 36.88 -29.28
CA LEU A 70 -12.28 36.42 -29.47
C LEU A 70 -11.70 36.87 -30.82
N HIS A 71 -12.49 36.81 -31.88
CA HIS A 71 -12.12 37.32 -33.20
C HIS A 71 -11.95 38.84 -33.20
N LYS A 72 -12.75 39.59 -32.43
CA LYS A 72 -12.57 41.04 -32.24
C LYS A 72 -11.30 41.39 -31.46
N ALA A 73 -10.88 40.51 -30.55
CA ALA A 73 -9.62 40.62 -29.81
C ALA A 73 -8.39 40.19 -30.63
N GLY A 74 -8.57 39.77 -31.89
CA GLY A 74 -7.48 39.36 -32.78
C GLY A 74 -6.99 37.92 -32.60
N VAL A 75 -7.71 37.10 -31.83
CA VAL A 75 -7.34 35.70 -31.58
C VAL A 75 -8.10 34.79 -32.56
N TYR A 76 -7.44 34.42 -33.66
CA TYR A 76 -8.01 33.58 -34.72
C TYR A 76 -7.58 32.12 -34.67
N TYR A 77 -6.50 31.80 -33.96
CA TYR A 77 -5.95 30.45 -33.88
C TYR A 77 -6.06 29.93 -32.45
N TYR A 78 -7.13 29.19 -32.17
CA TYR A 78 -7.32 28.45 -30.93
C TYR A 78 -7.87 27.04 -31.25
N PRO A 79 -7.56 26.02 -30.44
CA PRO A 79 -8.14 24.68 -30.61
C PRO A 79 -9.66 24.73 -30.43
N SER A 80 -10.40 23.83 -31.08
CA SER A 80 -11.87 23.79 -31.00
C SER A 80 -12.37 23.91 -29.55
N LYS A 81 -13.41 24.72 -29.31
CA LYS A 81 -14.01 24.88 -27.97
C LYS A 81 -14.55 23.59 -27.38
N TYR A 82 -14.75 22.56 -28.20
CA TYR A 82 -15.08 21.21 -27.73
C TYR A 82 -14.06 20.67 -26.70
N TRP A 83 -12.80 21.11 -26.77
CA TRP A 83 -11.80 20.76 -25.76
C TRP A 83 -12.14 21.25 -24.35
N ALA A 84 -12.91 22.34 -24.22
CA ALA A 84 -13.32 22.87 -22.93
C ALA A 84 -14.21 21.89 -22.14
N ILE A 85 -15.05 21.10 -22.83
CA ILE A 85 -15.88 20.06 -22.21
C ILE A 85 -15.20 18.69 -22.20
N SER A 86 -14.35 18.41 -23.19
CA SER A 86 -13.61 17.16 -23.29
C SER A 86 -12.66 16.97 -22.12
N VAL A 87 -11.87 18.00 -21.77
CA VAL A 87 -10.86 17.91 -20.71
C VAL A 87 -11.49 17.53 -19.36
N PRO A 88 -12.54 18.24 -18.85
CA PRO A 88 -13.24 17.82 -17.64
C PRO A 88 -13.84 16.42 -17.73
N ALA A 89 -14.42 16.05 -18.87
CA ALA A 89 -15.03 14.73 -19.05
C ALA A 89 -14.00 13.60 -18.99
N TYR A 90 -12.82 13.78 -19.58
CA TYR A 90 -11.72 12.82 -19.49
C TYR A 90 -11.17 12.74 -18.07
N ILE A 91 -11.00 13.85 -17.35
CA ILE A 91 -10.57 13.83 -15.94
C ILE A 91 -11.54 13.00 -15.10
N CYS A 92 -12.85 13.25 -15.20
CA CYS A 92 -13.86 12.49 -14.47
C CYS A 92 -13.83 10.98 -14.83
N SER A 93 -13.68 10.66 -16.12
CA SER A 93 -13.62 9.28 -16.60
C SER A 93 -12.37 8.56 -16.12
N THR A 94 -11.22 9.22 -16.15
CA THR A 94 -9.95 8.70 -15.65
C THR A 94 -10.00 8.47 -14.14
N LEU A 95 -10.56 9.41 -13.36
CA LEU A 95 -10.72 9.24 -11.92
C LEU A 95 -11.64 8.06 -11.58
N TYR A 96 -12.77 7.93 -12.29
CA TYR A 96 -13.67 6.79 -12.15
C TYR A 96 -12.95 5.46 -12.44
N LEU A 97 -12.24 5.39 -13.57
CA LEU A 97 -11.47 4.21 -13.94
C LEU A 97 -10.36 3.89 -12.93
N LEU A 98 -9.67 4.90 -12.41
CA LEU A 98 -8.65 4.72 -11.37
C LEU A 98 -9.22 4.11 -10.10
N ILE A 99 -10.40 4.55 -9.66
CA ILE A 99 -11.08 3.97 -8.49
C ILE A 99 -11.41 2.49 -8.75
N VAL A 100 -12.03 2.19 -9.90
CA VAL A 100 -12.39 0.82 -10.25
C VAL A 100 -11.15 -0.08 -10.35
N LEU A 101 -10.10 0.40 -11.02
CA LEU A 101 -8.83 -0.32 -11.15
C LEU A 101 -8.14 -0.50 -9.80
N TYR A 102 -8.21 0.49 -8.92
CA TYR A 102 -7.68 0.38 -7.57
C TYR A 102 -8.40 -0.73 -6.80
N PHE A 103 -9.74 -0.77 -6.81
CA PHE A 103 -10.49 -1.87 -6.19
C PHE A 103 -10.16 -3.22 -6.81
N ALA A 104 -10.08 -3.30 -8.14
CA ALA A 104 -9.74 -4.53 -8.85
C ALA A 104 -8.32 -5.01 -8.50
N ALA A 105 -7.34 -4.10 -8.46
CA ALA A 105 -5.96 -4.40 -8.09
C ALA A 105 -5.88 -4.87 -6.62
N ASN A 106 -6.57 -4.19 -5.70
CA ASN A 106 -6.65 -4.63 -4.32
C ASN A 106 -7.26 -6.03 -4.20
N LEU A 107 -8.34 -6.31 -4.95
CA LEU A 107 -8.95 -7.64 -4.94
C LEU A 107 -8.03 -8.71 -5.54
N PHE A 108 -7.28 -8.37 -6.59
CA PHE A 108 -6.32 -9.28 -7.23
C PHE A 108 -5.12 -9.59 -6.34
N MET A 109 -4.62 -8.59 -5.59
CA MET A 109 -3.49 -8.75 -4.68
C MET A 109 -3.87 -9.36 -3.33
N THR A 110 -5.15 -9.24 -2.91
CA THR A 110 -5.61 -9.76 -1.62
C THR A 110 -5.82 -11.27 -1.70
N ASN A 111 -5.39 -11.97 -0.65
CA ASN A 111 -5.66 -13.40 -0.48
C ASN A 111 -7.18 -13.68 -0.46
N PRO A 112 -7.63 -14.86 -0.91
CA PRO A 112 -9.05 -15.21 -0.84
C PRO A 112 -9.55 -15.09 0.62
N LEU A 113 -10.79 -14.66 0.81
CA LEU A 113 -11.40 -14.38 2.13
C LEU A 113 -11.33 -15.58 3.11
N GLN A 114 -11.22 -16.79 2.59
CA GLN A 114 -11.12 -18.03 3.37
C GLN A 114 -9.68 -18.44 3.70
N SER A 115 -8.67 -17.68 3.23
CA SER A 115 -7.27 -17.96 3.49
C SER A 115 -6.90 -17.66 4.94
N ARG A 116 -6.14 -18.56 5.55
CA ARG A 116 -5.55 -18.34 6.89
C ARG A 116 -4.65 -17.10 6.90
N PHE A 117 -3.94 -16.86 5.80
CA PHE A 117 -2.99 -15.75 5.66
C PHE A 117 -3.63 -14.36 5.74
N THR A 118 -4.95 -14.25 5.68
CA THR A 118 -5.67 -12.98 5.84
C THR A 118 -5.75 -12.53 7.30
N TYR A 119 -5.64 -13.44 8.27
CA TYR A 119 -5.80 -13.14 9.70
C TYR A 119 -4.71 -13.72 10.60
N THR A 120 -3.69 -14.38 10.02
CA THR A 120 -2.52 -14.87 10.77
C THR A 120 -1.26 -14.16 10.31
N ASP A 121 -0.48 -13.66 11.27
CA ASP A 121 0.83 -13.08 11.05
C ASP A 121 1.94 -14.02 11.57
N LYS A 122 3.17 -13.51 11.67
CA LYS A 122 4.34 -14.28 12.17
C LYS A 122 4.25 -14.61 13.66
N PHE A 123 3.42 -13.89 14.42
CA PHE A 123 3.31 -14.05 15.87
C PHE A 123 2.10 -14.89 16.27
N SER A 124 1.20 -15.24 15.34
CA SER A 124 0.08 -16.13 15.62
C SER A 124 0.52 -17.55 15.98
N VAL A 125 0.04 -18.05 17.13
CA VAL A 125 0.38 -19.36 17.68
C VAL A 125 -0.82 -20.30 17.51
N SER A 126 -0.91 -20.92 16.33
CA SER A 126 -1.95 -21.92 16.06
C SER A 126 -1.76 -23.19 16.90
N MET A 127 -2.86 -23.85 17.26
CA MET A 127 -2.83 -25.22 17.81
C MET A 127 -2.16 -26.18 16.81
N SER A 128 -0.86 -26.43 16.98
CA SER A 128 -0.16 -27.48 16.24
C SER A 128 -0.43 -28.83 16.90
N LYS A 129 -0.72 -29.86 16.11
CA LYS A 129 -1.08 -31.22 16.58
C LYS A 129 0.04 -32.00 17.30
N LYS A 130 1.17 -31.37 17.63
CA LYS A 130 2.26 -32.02 18.36
C LYS A 130 2.65 -31.20 19.59
N PRO A 131 2.64 -31.80 20.80
CA PRO A 131 3.23 -31.17 21.96
C PRO A 131 4.72 -30.93 21.69
N ARG A 132 5.18 -29.69 21.84
CA ARG A 132 6.62 -29.41 21.93
C ARG A 132 7.09 -30.02 23.25
N HIS A 133 7.86 -31.09 23.12
CA HIS A 133 8.28 -31.99 24.19
C HIS A 133 9.11 -31.25 25.26
N GLY A 134 8.85 -31.51 26.55
CA GLY A 134 9.90 -31.49 27.59
C GLY A 134 9.70 -30.71 28.89
N SER A 135 8.61 -29.96 29.08
CA SER A 135 8.41 -29.23 30.35
C SER A 135 7.70 -30.11 31.39
N MET A 136 8.36 -30.34 32.53
CA MET A 136 7.87 -31.10 33.68
C MET A 136 6.68 -30.44 34.40
N VAL A 137 6.22 -29.28 33.89
CA VAL A 137 5.02 -28.60 34.35
C VAL A 137 4.12 -28.41 33.14
N ASP A 138 3.04 -29.18 33.10
CA ASP A 138 2.01 -29.17 32.06
C ASP A 138 1.11 -27.93 32.23
N PHE A 139 1.68 -26.76 32.03
CA PHE A 139 0.86 -25.57 31.78
C PHE A 139 0.54 -25.57 30.30
N GLU A 140 -0.73 -25.77 29.97
CA GLU A 140 -1.20 -25.70 28.59
C GLU A 140 -0.92 -24.28 28.06
N GLU A 141 0.10 -24.15 27.20
CA GLU A 141 0.42 -22.89 26.54
C GLU A 141 -0.84 -22.34 25.88
N ILE A 142 -1.19 -21.08 26.19
CA ILE A 142 -2.34 -20.41 25.57
C ILE A 142 -2.04 -20.29 24.07
N ARG A 143 -2.88 -20.93 23.25
CA ARG A 143 -2.77 -20.95 21.78
C ARG A 143 -3.99 -20.26 21.15
N ASP A 144 -3.78 -19.66 19.98
CA ASP A 144 -4.85 -19.04 19.21
C ASP A 144 -5.82 -20.10 18.71
N ILE A 145 -7.10 -19.91 19.04
CA ILE A 145 -8.19 -20.70 18.47
C ILE A 145 -8.50 -20.11 17.09
N PRO A 146 -8.42 -20.90 16.00
CA PRO A 146 -8.69 -20.37 14.67
C PRO A 146 -10.14 -19.87 14.57
N LEU A 147 -10.32 -18.71 13.94
CA LEU A 147 -11.60 -18.01 13.83
C LEU A 147 -12.77 -18.89 13.35
N PRO A 148 -12.59 -19.85 12.39
CA PRO A 148 -13.66 -20.78 12.02
C PRO A 148 -14.18 -21.64 13.18
N VAL A 149 -13.32 -22.04 14.12
CA VAL A 149 -13.69 -22.85 15.29
C VAL A 149 -14.46 -21.99 16.30
N VAL A 150 -13.99 -20.77 16.57
CA VAL A 150 -14.70 -19.83 17.47
C VAL A 150 -16.09 -19.50 16.92
N ASN A 151 -16.18 -19.16 15.62
CA ASN A 151 -17.47 -18.88 14.98
C ASN A 151 -18.42 -20.08 15.08
N LYS A 152 -17.91 -21.30 14.87
CA LYS A 152 -18.72 -22.52 15.02
C LYS A 152 -19.28 -22.64 16.44
N ILE A 153 -18.44 -22.48 17.46
CA ILE A 153 -18.87 -22.59 18.87
C ILE A 153 -19.88 -21.50 19.22
N LEU A 154 -19.57 -20.24 18.91
CA LEU A 154 -20.37 -19.08 19.31
C LEU A 154 -21.74 -19.06 18.63
N TYR A 155 -21.80 -19.32 17.32
CA TYR A 155 -23.04 -19.19 16.55
C TYR A 155 -23.88 -20.47 16.52
N GLN A 156 -23.31 -21.67 16.63
CA GLN A 156 -24.09 -22.92 16.71
C GLN A 156 -24.66 -23.17 18.11
N ALA A 157 -24.00 -22.71 19.18
CA ALA A 157 -24.55 -22.76 20.54
C ALA A 157 -25.78 -21.86 20.69
N LYS A 158 -25.76 -20.67 20.07
CA LYS A 158 -26.88 -19.73 20.11
C LYS A 158 -28.16 -20.32 19.48
N THR A 159 -28.03 -21.01 18.34
CA THR A 159 -29.18 -21.66 17.68
C THR A 159 -29.73 -22.85 18.46
N ALA A 160 -28.88 -23.57 19.19
CA ALA A 160 -29.31 -24.70 20.04
C ALA A 160 -30.11 -24.23 21.27
N SER A 161 -29.78 -23.06 21.83
CA SER A 161 -30.50 -22.48 22.98
C SER A 161 -31.86 -21.85 22.62
N SER A 162 -32.10 -21.51 21.35
CA SER A 162 -33.34 -20.90 20.87
C SER A 162 -34.32 -21.88 20.24
N SER A 163 -33.96 -23.17 20.11
CA SER A 163 -34.92 -24.20 19.71
C SER A 163 -35.89 -24.42 20.88
N PRO A 164 -37.19 -24.10 20.75
CA PRO A 164 -38.15 -24.39 21.81
C PRO A 164 -38.17 -25.90 21.99
N LYS A 165 -38.11 -26.35 23.25
CA LYS A 165 -38.44 -27.74 23.60
C LYS A 165 -39.83 -28.01 23.00
N SER A 166 -39.89 -28.77 21.91
CA SER A 166 -41.13 -29.37 21.45
C SER A 166 -41.43 -30.49 22.44
N ASN A 167 -42.21 -30.12 23.44
CA ASN A 167 -42.59 -30.96 24.56
C ASN A 167 -43.32 -32.20 24.03
N MET A 168 -42.96 -33.34 24.61
CA MET A 168 -43.69 -34.60 24.57
C MET A 168 -45.20 -34.41 24.67
N SER A 169 -45.92 -35.06 23.76
CA SER A 169 -47.21 -35.71 24.00
C SER A 169 -47.35 -36.85 23.01
#